data_AF-A0A7X8ZM64-F1
#
_entry.id   AF-A0A7X8ZM64-F1
#
_cell.length_a   1.000
_cell.length_b   1.000
_cell.length_c   1.000
_cell.angle_alpha   90.00
_cell.angle_beta   90.00
_cell.angle_gamma   90.00
#
_symmetry.space_group_name_H-M   'P 1'
#
loop_
_entity.id
_entity.type
_entity.pdbx_description
1 polymer ?
#
loop_
_entity_poly.entity_id
_entity_poly.type
_entity_poly.pdbx_seq_one_letter_code
_entity_poly.pdbx_strand_id
1 'polypeptide(L)' 'VRDDTLRQQGYRRCLVKNYLLFYKVFEQEKIVQIYRVIYARRIWERLL' A
#
# COMPACT_ATOMS: atom_id res chain seq x y z
N VAL A 1 5.45 12.09 -5.05
CA VAL A 1 4.67 12.25 -3.79
C VAL A 1 5.49 11.68 -2.66
N ARG A 2 5.70 12.40 -1.55
CA ARG A 2 6.52 11.92 -0.42
C ARG A 2 5.74 10.86 0.37
N ASP A 3 6.39 9.74 0.70
CA ASP A 3 5.82 8.61 1.47
C ASP A 3 5.16 9.09 2.78
N ASP A 4 5.66 10.18 3.37
CA ASP A 4 5.17 10.76 4.63
C ASP A 4 3.72 11.24 4.53
N THR A 5 3.31 11.81 3.39
CA THR A 5 1.94 12.31 3.22
C THR A 5 0.94 11.15 3.16
N LEU A 6 1.30 10.05 2.50
CA LEU A 6 0.45 8.86 2.41
C LEU A 6 0.33 8.15 3.76
N ARG A 7 1.42 8.09 4.53
CA ARG A 7 1.40 7.56 5.90
C ARG A 7 0.51 8.40 6.82
N GLN A 8 0.59 9.73 6.73
CA GLN A 8 -0.30 10.63 7.47
C GLN A 8 -1.77 10.44 7.10
N GLN A 9 -2.07 10.08 5.84
CA GLN A 9 -3.42 9.75 5.38
C GLN A 9 -3.89 8.33 5.76
N GLY A 10 -3.05 7.55 6.45
CA GLY A 10 -3.36 6.21 6.94
C GLY A 10 -3.12 5.08 5.93
N TYR A 11 -2.49 5.37 4.78
CA TYR A 11 -2.08 4.32 3.85
C TYR A 11 -0.91 3.52 4.43
N ARG A 12 -1.02 2.20 4.31
CA ARG A 12 -0.02 1.25 4.76
C ARG A 12 0.44 0.41 3.57
N ARG A 13 1.70 -0.06 3.64
CA ARG A 13 2.24 -1.03 2.68
C ARG A 13 2.93 -2.19 3.37
N CYS A 14 2.80 -3.39 2.82
CA CYS A 14 3.51 -4.56 3.29
C CYS A 14 3.96 -5.46 2.13
N LEU A 15 5.05 -6.20 2.36
CA LEU A 15 5.54 -7.22 1.44
C LEU A 15 4.91 -8.57 1.79
N VAL A 16 4.27 -9.20 0.82
CA VAL A 16 3.71 -10.55 0.92
C VAL A 16 4.35 -11.39 -0.18
N LYS A 17 5.31 -12.25 0.20
CA LYS A 17 6.18 -12.97 -0.74
C LYS A 17 6.84 -11.99 -1.73
N ASN A 18 6.58 -12.15 -3.02
CA ASN A 18 7.11 -11.30 -4.09
C ASN A 18 6.13 -10.18 -4.49
N TYR A 19 5.16 -9.80 -3.64
CA TYR A 19 4.19 -8.76 -3.92
C TYR A 19 4.24 -7.66 -2.87
N LEU A 20 4.09 -6.40 -3.31
CA LEU A 20 3.86 -5.26 -2.44
C LEU A 20 2.37 -4.93 -2.46
N LEU A 21 1.78 -4.88 -1.26
CA LEU A 21 0.38 -4.57 -1.02
C LEU A 21 0.27 -3.14 -0.50
N PHE A 22 -0.70 -2.38 -1.02
CA PHE A 22 -1.11 -1.08 -0.50
C PHE A 22 -2.53 -1.18 0.02
N TYR A 23 -2.74 -0.76 1.26
CA TYR A 23 -4.01 -0.92 1.95
C TYR A 23 -4.25 0.19 2.96
N LYS A 24 -5.51 0.32 3.39
CA LYS A 24 -5.91 1.13 4.54
C LYS A 24 -6.81 0.30 5.45
N VAL A 25 -6.69 0.54 6.75
CA VAL A 25 -7.50 -0.11 7.77
C VAL A 25 -8.51 0.90 8.28
N PHE A 26 -9.77 0.50 8.27
CA PHE A 26 -10.91 1.24 8.77
C PHE A 26 -11.39 0.51 10.03
N GLU A 27 -10.89 0.96 11.19
CA GLU A 27 -11.01 0.23 12.48
C GLU A 27 -12.44 0.25 13.04
N GLN A 28 -13.20 1.31 12.77
CA GLN A 28 -14.59 1.46 13.20
C GLN A 28 -15.50 0.51 12.41
N GLU A 29 -15.26 0.42 11.10
CA GLU A 29 -16.00 -0.40 10.16
C GLU A 29 -15.51 -1.86 10.14
N LYS A 30 -14.37 -2.14 10.78
CA LYS A 30 -13.68 -3.45 10.75
C LYS A 30 -13.37 -3.93 9.33
N ILE A 31 -12.99 -3.00 8.45
CA ILE A 31 -12.70 -3.28 7.05
C ILE A 31 -11.22 -2.99 6.74
N VAL A 32 -10.60 -3.87 5.96
CA VAL A 32 -9.31 -3.60 5.32
C VAL A 32 -9.54 -3.41 3.83
N GLN A 33 -9.30 -2.20 3.34
CA GLN A 33 -9.42 -1.88 1.92
C GLN A 33 -8.07 -2.03 1.23
N ILE A 34 -8.00 -2.91 0.23
CA ILE A 34 -6.83 -3.09 -0.61
C ILE A 34 -6.95 -2.17 -1.83
N TYR A 35 -5.97 -1.29 -2.02
CA TYR A 35 -5.93 -0.38 -3.17
C TYR A 35 -5.13 -0.97 -4.33
N ARG A 36 -4.02 -1.66 -4.02
CA ARG A 36 -3.13 -2.18 -5.05
C ARG A 36 -2.32 -3.37 -4.58
N VAL A 37 -2.16 -4.35 -5.47
CA VAL A 37 -1.25 -5.49 -5.33
C VAL A 37 -0.35 -5.50 -6.55
N ILE A 38 0.96 -5.44 -6.36
CA ILE A 38 1.90 -5.43 -7.49
C ILE A 38 3.04 -6.38 -7.20
N TYR A 39 3.51 -7.05 -8.24
CA TYR A 39 4.69 -7.89 -8.17
C TYR A 39 5.95 -7.05 -7.91
N ALA A 40 6.59 -7.28 -6.78
CA ALA A 40 7.67 -6.48 -6.22
C ALA A 40 8.93 -6.46 -7.11
N ARG A 41 9.15 -7.49 -7.94
CA ARG A 41 10.31 -7.54 -8.86
C ARG A 41 10.08 -6.83 -10.19
N ARG A 42 8.86 -6.36 -10.50
CA ARG A 42 8.67 -5.43 -11.63
C ARG A 42 9.09 -4.04 -11.13
N ILE A 43 10.04 -3.45 -11.84
CA ILE A 43 10.67 -2.16 -11.52
C ILE A 43 9.60 -1.12 -11.14
N TRP A 44 9.64 -0.67 -9.88
CA TRP A 44 8.69 0.25 -9.26
C TRP A 44 8.90 1.71 -9.65
N GLU A 45 10.06 2.04 -10.22
CA GLU A 45 10.46 3.41 -10.52
C GLU A 45 9.54 4.13 -11.52
N ARG A 46 8.64 3.40 -12.19
CA ARG A 46 7.74 3.95 -13.23
C ARG A 46 6.25 4.08 -12.84
N LEU A 47 5.87 3.86 -11.58
CA LEU A 47 4.46 3.82 -11.18
C LEU A 47 4.02 4.89 -10.17
N LEU A 48 4.84 5.92 -9.93
CA LEU A 48 4.53 7.07 -9.08
C LEU A 48 4.04 8.28 -9.88
#